data_AF-A0A851RLX5-F1
#
_entry.id   AF-A0A851RLX5-F1
#
_cell.length_a   1.000
_cell.length_b   1.000
_cell.length_c   1.000
_cell.angle_alpha   90.00
_cell.angle_beta   90.00
_cell.angle_gamma   90.00
#
_symmetry.space_group_name_H-M   'P 1'
#
loop_
_entity.id
_entity.type
_entity.pdbx_description
1 polymer ?
#
loop_
_entity_poly.entity_id
_entity_poly.type
_entity_poly.pdbx_seq_one_letter_code
_entity_poly.pdbx_strand_id
1 'polypeptide(L)'
;LVFALPYGQPVTPPIVRKFRNTTDPAPGAKIIFYGRANDPDIATHLTHGIKSSSKLTVASLISPVPKSEFQKKMQDMKEAIYASNRGAPLGRSHDQSLKLPEGWDIINTTFGIKVFKDLTAGELVNPPKTFEEVDKEARVGHDMYVLSHEDYYAGEPVNRKYNSPFDKSSVYGMETPHYEDGRKTAETLNWVLDLDSKRAPHLVSTQSDDFKEKYQPLVGKALDPIAETMNVPPDHTFGLMIPPDEYDVHDLLHLWVPCEFLRGKDRERVILIAVRQSLKKANYENFDVLLEALRHFDKNGDGVMHKDNLRRIFFQLNMDLDDELLDSLFDCCDLDKDGLINYRDFVNFLNWKDKMGVKEFEEKIITKGKKLDAYLPKDTKKEDEPLPKQEDLELKEPENSEKTSKPLTRSTDRVYANYQTTSSQYNAVVGGIPASCYPLRGVPTIRSDIPAPRIRRIADTTNYGDQGSSFAILFPSVFSQKGVYEKDLLKKRPKAEV
;
A
#
# COMPACT_ATOMS: atom_id res chain seq x y z
N LEU A 1 31.62 91.10 200.31
CA LEU A 1 32.86 91.89 200.51
C LEU A 1 32.70 93.18 199.73
N VAL A 2 32.65 94.29 200.47
CA VAL A 2 32.60 95.66 199.95
C VAL A 2 33.97 96.03 199.39
N PHE A 3 34.03 96.59 198.18
CA PHE A 3 35.07 97.56 197.79
C PHE A 3 34.45 98.58 196.83
N ALA A 4 34.80 99.85 197.02
CA ALA A 4 34.24 101.02 196.37
C ALA A 4 35.08 101.50 195.16
N LEU A 5 34.38 101.97 194.10
CA LEU A 5 34.73 102.97 193.06
C LEU A 5 35.91 102.67 192.06
N PRO A 6 35.89 103.18 190.79
CA PRO A 6 35.54 104.56 190.42
C PRO A 6 34.62 104.77 189.20
N TYR A 7 34.02 105.98 189.18
CA TYR A 7 33.25 106.68 188.15
C TYR A 7 33.41 106.19 186.69
N GLY A 8 32.28 105.82 186.06
CA GLY A 8 32.21 105.35 184.67
C GLY A 8 32.25 106.47 183.63
N GLN A 9 33.09 106.27 182.61
CA GLN A 9 33.43 107.19 181.52
C GLN A 9 32.23 107.64 180.65
N PRO A 10 32.26 108.86 180.08
CA PRO A 10 31.25 109.32 179.15
C PRO A 10 31.22 108.49 177.86
N VAL A 11 30.03 108.03 177.48
CA VAL A 11 29.82 107.23 176.26
C VAL A 11 30.00 108.10 175.03
N THR A 12 30.69 107.57 174.00
CA THR A 12 30.94 108.32 172.76
C THR A 12 29.64 108.79 172.10
N PRO A 13 29.53 110.09 171.77
CA PRO A 13 28.33 110.65 171.16
C PRO A 13 28.01 109.97 169.81
N PRO A 14 26.72 109.76 169.50
CA PRO A 14 26.29 109.00 168.32
C PRO A 14 26.79 109.57 167.00
N ILE A 15 26.97 110.90 166.90
CA ILE A 15 27.48 111.58 165.69
C ILE A 15 28.94 111.19 165.40
N VAL A 16 29.76 111.03 166.43
CA VAL A 16 31.19 110.66 166.28
C VAL A 16 31.34 109.14 166.12
N ARG A 17 30.40 108.37 166.66
CA ARG A 17 30.41 106.90 166.65
C ARG A 17 30.54 106.31 165.24
N LYS A 18 29.96 106.93 164.21
CA LYS A 18 30.08 106.44 162.81
C LYS A 18 31.51 106.49 162.26
N PHE A 19 32.31 107.50 162.64
CA PHE A 19 33.72 107.60 162.23
C PHE A 19 34.61 106.69 163.07
N ARG A 20 34.26 106.48 164.35
CA ARG A 20 34.99 105.54 165.20
C ARG A 20 34.75 104.09 164.77
N ASN A 21 33.52 103.74 164.39
CA ASN A 21 33.18 102.40 163.91
C ASN A 21 33.86 102.04 162.58
N THR A 22 34.34 103.01 161.79
CA THR A 22 35.16 102.70 160.60
C THR A 22 36.57 102.25 160.94
N THR A 23 37.17 102.82 161.99
CA THR A 23 38.56 102.54 162.36
C THR A 23 38.68 101.46 163.42
N ASP A 24 37.71 101.37 164.33
CA ASP A 24 37.67 100.39 165.41
C ASP A 24 36.23 99.93 165.67
N PRO A 25 35.70 99.00 164.85
CA PRO A 25 34.35 98.49 164.99
C PRO A 25 34.23 97.50 166.15
N ALA A 26 33.01 97.35 166.67
CA ALA A 26 32.73 96.31 167.65
C ALA A 26 32.98 94.90 167.05
N PRO A 27 33.45 93.93 167.85
CA PRO A 27 33.77 92.59 167.37
C PRO A 27 32.56 91.95 166.63
N GLY A 28 32.79 91.48 165.40
CA GLY A 28 31.77 90.84 164.55
C GLY A 28 30.91 91.79 163.71
N ALA A 29 31.05 93.11 163.87
CA ALA A 29 30.35 94.08 163.03
C ALA A 29 31.08 94.28 161.69
N LYS A 30 30.31 94.42 160.59
CA LYS A 30 30.87 94.79 159.28
C LYS A 30 31.41 96.22 159.35
N ILE A 31 32.61 96.44 158.82
CA ILE A 31 33.21 97.78 158.71
C ILE A 31 32.50 98.51 157.55
N ILE A 32 31.73 99.54 157.88
CA ILE A 32 31.00 100.35 156.89
C ILE A 32 31.66 101.73 156.84
N PHE A 33 32.05 102.18 155.64
CA PHE A 33 32.68 103.49 155.46
C PHE A 33 31.80 104.62 156.02
N TYR A 34 32.38 105.57 156.76
CA TYR A 34 31.65 106.52 157.61
C TYR A 34 30.68 107.42 156.82
N GLY A 35 30.97 107.69 155.54
CA GLY A 35 30.09 108.44 154.65
C GLY A 35 28.78 107.70 154.33
N ARG A 36 28.79 106.36 154.44
CA ARG A 36 27.69 105.45 154.12
C ARG A 36 27.06 104.79 155.35
N ALA A 37 27.60 105.04 156.54
CA ALA A 37 27.16 104.40 157.78
C ALA A 37 25.71 104.69 158.17
N ASN A 38 25.11 105.76 157.61
CA ASN A 38 23.72 106.14 157.84
C ASN A 38 22.79 105.79 156.67
N ASP A 39 23.32 105.20 155.59
CA ASP A 39 22.50 104.80 154.45
C ASP A 39 21.81 103.46 154.73
N PRO A 40 20.57 103.24 154.24
CA PRO A 40 19.88 101.97 154.42
C PRO A 40 20.57 100.84 153.63
N ASP A 41 20.69 99.65 154.23
CA ASP A 41 21.30 98.48 153.57
C ASP A 41 20.30 97.82 152.60
N ILE A 42 20.26 98.34 151.37
CA ILE A 42 19.39 97.80 150.31
C ILE A 42 19.98 96.52 149.71
N ALA A 43 21.29 96.30 149.85
CA ALA A 43 22.01 95.23 149.17
C ALA A 43 21.62 93.83 149.67
N THR A 44 21.23 93.68 150.94
CA THR A 44 20.75 92.40 151.49
C THR A 44 19.40 91.96 150.91
N HIS A 45 18.62 92.88 150.35
CA HIS A 45 17.30 92.59 149.76
C HIS A 45 17.34 92.43 148.23
N LEU A 46 18.50 92.63 147.60
CA LEU A 46 18.69 92.47 146.16
C LEU A 46 19.40 91.15 145.87
N THR A 47 18.81 90.32 145.00
CA THR A 47 19.48 89.14 144.45
C THR A 47 20.26 89.54 143.20
N HIS A 48 21.56 89.30 143.17
CA HIS A 48 22.43 89.66 142.04
C HIS A 48 22.57 88.50 141.05
N GLY A 49 22.18 88.71 139.79
CA GLY A 49 22.33 87.75 138.69
C GLY A 49 21.42 88.07 137.48
N ILE A 50 21.75 87.56 136.29
CA ILE A 50 20.90 87.67 135.10
C ILE A 50 20.03 86.42 135.00
N LYS A 51 18.69 86.58 135.01
CA LYS A 51 17.76 85.48 134.69
C LYS A 51 17.71 85.29 133.17
N SER A 52 18.23 84.18 132.66
CA SER A 52 18.03 83.81 131.25
C SER A 52 16.59 83.33 131.04
N SER A 53 15.84 83.98 130.14
CA SER A 53 14.52 83.53 129.69
C SER A 53 14.66 82.66 128.43
N SER A 54 14.56 81.34 128.57
CA SER A 54 14.38 80.46 127.41
C SER A 54 12.97 80.67 126.86
N LYS A 55 12.84 81.36 125.72
CA LYS A 55 11.53 81.71 125.10
C LYS A 55 10.77 80.52 124.52
N LEU A 56 11.40 79.35 124.42
CA LEU A 56 10.81 78.15 123.82
C LEU A 56 10.54 77.12 124.89
N THR A 57 9.27 76.75 125.04
CA THR A 57 8.85 75.65 125.90
C THR A 57 9.17 74.33 125.20
N VAL A 58 9.73 73.35 125.90
CA VAL A 58 10.11 72.04 125.31
C VAL A 58 8.95 71.40 124.55
N ALA A 59 7.72 71.59 125.02
CA ALA A 59 6.50 71.10 124.36
C ALA A 59 6.31 71.60 122.91
N SER A 60 6.70 72.84 122.58
CA SER A 60 6.56 73.36 121.21
C SER A 60 7.57 72.78 120.22
N LEU A 61 8.65 72.17 120.72
CA LEU A 61 9.65 71.48 119.91
C LEU A 61 9.25 70.03 119.63
N ILE A 62 8.62 69.38 120.61
CA ILE A 62 8.18 67.98 120.50
C ILE A 62 6.88 67.88 119.69
N SER A 63 5.93 68.78 119.95
CA SER A 63 4.61 68.76 119.35
C SER A 63 4.29 70.12 118.73
N PRO A 64 4.58 70.33 117.44
CA PRO A 64 4.20 71.57 116.78
C PRO A 64 2.67 71.72 116.78
N VAL A 65 2.20 72.97 116.89
CA VAL A 65 0.77 73.28 116.84
C VAL A 65 0.20 72.77 115.50
N PRO A 66 -0.94 72.05 115.50
CA PRO A 66 -1.55 71.56 114.26
C PRO A 66 -1.89 72.76 113.36
N LYS A 67 -1.42 72.70 112.11
CA LYS A 67 -1.66 73.74 111.11
C LYS A 67 -3.14 73.74 110.73
N SER A 68 -3.71 74.94 110.52
CA SER A 68 -5.08 75.03 109.99
C SER A 68 -5.15 74.46 108.56
N GLU A 69 -6.34 74.06 108.10
CA GLU A 69 -6.51 73.51 106.74
C GLU A 69 -6.02 74.48 105.67
N PHE A 70 -6.26 75.78 105.87
CA PHE A 70 -5.77 76.84 104.97
C PHE A 70 -4.23 76.90 104.96
N GLN A 71 -3.61 76.88 106.14
CA GLN A 71 -2.15 76.86 106.24
C GLN A 71 -1.53 75.60 105.63
N LYS A 72 -2.21 74.44 105.77
CA LYS A 72 -1.81 73.19 105.15
C LYS A 72 -1.88 73.27 103.62
N LYS A 73 -3.00 73.73 103.05
CA LYS A 73 -3.11 73.95 101.59
C LYS A 73 -2.07 74.94 101.06
N MET A 74 -1.83 76.04 101.77
CA MET A 74 -0.77 76.99 101.39
C MET A 74 0.62 76.34 101.43
N GLN A 75 0.88 75.49 102.41
CA GLN A 75 2.12 74.74 102.48
C GLN A 75 2.21 73.74 101.33
N ASP A 76 1.16 72.96 101.06
CA ASP A 76 1.12 72.01 99.95
C ASP A 76 1.35 72.73 98.61
N MET A 77 0.79 73.93 98.41
CA MET A 77 1.06 74.77 97.24
C MET A 77 2.52 75.21 97.15
N LYS A 78 3.15 75.59 98.26
CA LYS A 78 4.58 75.95 98.31
C LYS A 78 5.46 74.74 98.04
N GLU A 79 5.07 73.57 98.54
CA GLU A 79 5.80 72.32 98.42
C GLU A 79 5.51 71.57 97.10
N ALA A 80 4.52 71.99 96.31
CA ALA A 80 4.18 71.40 95.01
C ALA A 80 5.31 71.54 93.96
N ILE A 81 6.29 72.41 94.22
CA ILE A 81 7.49 72.56 93.39
C ILE A 81 8.46 71.39 93.59
N TYR A 82 8.47 70.75 94.76
CA TYR A 82 9.41 69.68 95.07
C TYR A 82 9.18 68.44 94.21
N ALA A 83 10.28 67.87 93.72
CA ALA A 83 10.28 66.67 92.87
C ALA A 83 9.64 65.46 93.57
N SER A 84 9.79 65.35 94.89
CA SER A 84 9.14 64.28 95.69
C SER A 84 7.62 64.33 95.61
N ASN A 85 7.02 65.52 95.75
CA ASN A 85 5.58 65.70 95.70
C ASN A 85 5.01 65.50 94.28
N ARG A 86 5.79 65.84 93.25
CA ARG A 86 5.39 65.58 91.84
C ARG A 86 5.56 64.11 91.46
N GLY A 87 6.62 63.44 91.92
CA GLY A 87 6.99 62.08 91.54
C GLY A 87 6.30 60.98 92.35
N ALA A 88 5.95 61.25 93.61
CA ALA A 88 5.34 60.28 94.51
C ALA A 88 4.20 60.91 95.35
N PRO A 89 3.13 61.40 94.69
CA PRO A 89 1.97 61.89 95.42
C PRO A 89 1.30 60.75 96.19
N LEU A 90 0.94 60.99 97.44
CA LEU A 90 0.31 59.95 98.27
C LEU A 90 -1.05 59.54 97.69
N GLY A 91 -1.22 58.24 97.43
CA GLY A 91 -2.47 57.66 96.93
C GLY A 91 -2.75 57.90 95.44
N ARG A 92 -1.78 58.41 94.67
CA ARG A 92 -1.87 58.57 93.21
C ARG A 92 -0.55 58.16 92.55
N SER A 93 -0.60 57.80 91.28
CA SER A 93 0.61 57.66 90.47
C SER A 93 1.17 59.03 90.07
N HIS A 94 2.44 59.06 89.70
CA HIS A 94 3.06 60.23 89.07
C HIS A 94 2.25 60.62 87.81
N ASP A 95 1.85 61.89 87.74
CA ASP A 95 1.09 62.39 86.60
C ASP A 95 1.99 62.50 85.36
N GLN A 96 1.72 61.66 84.36
CA GLN A 96 2.42 61.64 83.07
C GLN A 96 1.52 62.13 81.92
N SER A 97 0.35 62.71 82.22
CA SER A 97 -0.63 63.15 81.21
C SER A 97 -0.04 64.11 80.17
N LEU A 98 0.93 64.94 80.55
CA LEU A 98 1.67 65.84 79.65
C LEU A 98 2.46 65.12 78.54
N LYS A 99 2.75 63.82 78.70
CA LYS A 99 3.46 62.99 77.72
C LYS A 99 2.51 62.26 76.77
N LEU A 100 1.20 62.32 76.99
CA LEU A 100 0.22 61.72 76.11
C LEU A 100 -0.04 62.64 74.89
N PRO A 101 -0.31 62.08 73.71
CA PRO A 101 -0.70 62.86 72.54
C PRO A 101 -1.95 63.72 72.79
N GLU A 102 -1.99 64.91 72.19
CA GLU A 102 -3.09 65.86 72.34
C GLU A 102 -4.42 65.29 71.80
N GLY A 103 -5.50 65.36 72.59
CA GLY A 103 -6.82 64.83 72.23
C GLY A 103 -7.12 63.39 72.67
N TRP A 104 -6.24 62.75 73.44
CA TRP A 104 -6.48 61.41 73.98
C TRP A 104 -7.42 61.39 75.19
N ASP A 105 -8.46 60.55 75.11
CA ASP A 105 -9.34 60.27 76.24
C ASP A 105 -8.67 59.26 77.19
N ILE A 106 -8.22 59.75 78.35
CA ILE A 106 -7.50 58.97 79.37
C ILE A 106 -8.35 57.81 79.92
N ILE A 107 -9.68 57.93 79.85
CA ILE A 107 -10.61 56.99 80.50
C ILE A 107 -11.08 55.91 79.51
N ASN A 108 -11.39 56.28 78.27
CA ASN A 108 -12.04 55.37 77.31
C ASN A 108 -11.08 54.75 76.28
N THR A 109 -9.87 55.30 76.13
CA THR A 109 -8.92 54.78 75.14
C THR A 109 -8.24 53.51 75.67
N THR A 110 -8.24 52.44 74.88
CA THR A 110 -7.52 51.21 75.19
C THR A 110 -6.16 51.20 74.49
N PHE A 111 -5.13 50.73 75.19
CA PHE A 111 -3.79 50.62 74.62
C PHE A 111 -3.66 49.33 73.79
N GLY A 112 -3.06 49.44 72.60
CA GLY A 112 -2.78 48.31 71.72
C GLY A 112 -2.99 48.65 70.24
N ILE A 113 -2.48 47.80 69.35
CA ILE A 113 -2.72 47.91 67.91
C ILE A 113 -4.04 47.18 67.62
N LYS A 114 -5.03 47.88 67.07
CA LYS A 114 -6.26 47.23 66.60
C LYS A 114 -5.92 46.38 65.37
N VAL A 115 -6.05 45.06 65.48
CA VAL A 115 -5.86 44.15 64.33
C VAL A 115 -7.06 44.29 63.41
N PHE A 116 -6.80 44.63 62.14
CA PHE A 116 -7.80 44.58 61.09
C PHE A 116 -8.11 43.11 60.79
N LYS A 117 -9.38 42.73 60.90
CA LYS A 117 -9.83 41.42 60.44
C LYS A 117 -10.04 41.56 58.94
N ASP A 118 -9.35 40.73 58.17
CA ASP A 118 -9.51 40.63 56.72
C ASP A 118 -10.83 39.91 56.40
N LEU A 119 -10.80 38.94 55.49
CA LEU A 119 -11.98 38.19 55.07
C LEU A 119 -12.47 37.25 56.17
N THR A 120 -13.78 37.05 56.20
CA THR A 120 -14.37 36.02 57.05
C THR A 120 -14.03 34.65 56.47
N ALA A 121 -13.75 33.66 57.33
CA ALA A 121 -13.49 32.29 56.87
C ALA A 121 -14.61 31.74 55.97
N GLY A 122 -15.87 32.16 56.20
CA GLY A 122 -17.00 31.79 55.35
C GLY A 122 -16.88 32.31 53.91
N GLU A 123 -16.45 33.55 53.70
CA GLU A 123 -16.26 34.13 52.36
C GLU A 123 -15.05 33.52 51.64
N LEU A 124 -14.05 33.08 52.39
CA LEU A 124 -12.89 32.38 51.85
C LEU A 124 -13.23 30.96 51.38
N VAL A 125 -14.01 30.23 52.18
CA VAL A 125 -14.42 28.85 51.88
C VAL A 125 -15.51 28.84 50.81
N ASN A 126 -16.50 29.71 50.95
CA ASN A 126 -17.62 29.86 50.04
C ASN A 126 -17.57 31.28 49.45
N PRO A 127 -16.80 31.47 48.36
CA PRO A 127 -16.76 32.76 47.69
C PRO A 127 -18.18 33.17 47.29
N PRO A 128 -18.57 34.44 47.47
CA PRO A 128 -19.92 34.93 47.18
C PRO A 128 -20.15 35.09 45.66
N LYS A 129 -19.75 34.11 44.86
CA LYS A 129 -20.04 34.02 43.43
C LYS A 129 -21.27 33.13 43.23
N THR A 130 -22.16 33.55 42.35
CA THR A 130 -23.29 32.71 41.98
C THR A 130 -22.83 31.56 41.08
N PHE A 131 -23.55 30.44 41.11
CA PHE A 131 -23.27 29.32 40.21
C PHE A 131 -23.27 29.74 38.73
N GLU A 132 -24.20 30.62 38.34
CA GLU A 132 -24.32 31.10 36.97
C GLU A 132 -23.08 31.89 36.50
N GLU A 133 -22.50 32.71 37.38
CA GLU A 133 -21.28 33.44 37.07
C GLU A 133 -20.09 32.50 36.90
N VAL A 134 -19.96 31.51 37.80
CA VAL A 134 -18.89 30.50 37.73
C VAL A 134 -19.02 29.66 36.45
N ASP A 135 -20.22 29.25 36.09
CA ASP A 135 -20.47 28.46 34.87
C ASP A 135 -20.19 29.28 33.60
N LYS A 136 -20.53 30.57 33.58
CA LYS A 136 -20.16 31.47 32.47
C LYS A 136 -18.63 31.61 32.34
N GLU A 137 -17.93 31.84 33.44
CA GLU A 137 -16.47 31.94 33.47
C GLU A 137 -15.83 30.63 32.96
N ALA A 138 -16.31 29.48 33.44
CA ALA A 138 -15.84 28.17 33.03
C ALA A 138 -16.02 27.95 31.52
N ARG A 139 -17.19 28.25 30.96
CA ARG A 139 -17.46 28.09 29.52
C ARG A 139 -16.60 29.00 28.64
N VAL A 140 -16.37 30.24 29.06
CA VAL A 140 -15.52 31.18 28.31
C VAL A 140 -14.07 30.71 28.26
N GLY A 141 -13.57 30.11 29.36
CA GLY A 141 -12.21 29.60 29.44
C GLY A 141 -12.02 28.20 28.84
N HIS A 142 -13.10 27.40 28.74
CA HIS A 142 -13.04 25.97 28.42
C HIS A 142 -12.25 25.67 27.14
N ASP A 143 -12.60 26.32 26.03
CA ASP A 143 -11.95 26.09 24.74
C ASP A 143 -10.42 26.34 24.78
N MET A 144 -9.99 27.31 25.60
CA MET A 144 -8.58 27.63 25.78
C MET A 144 -7.85 26.59 26.64
N TYR A 145 -8.52 26.06 27.67
CA TYR A 145 -7.98 25.01 28.54
C TYR A 145 -7.90 23.67 27.82
N VAL A 146 -8.91 23.33 27.01
CA VAL A 146 -8.89 22.18 26.10
C VAL A 146 -7.65 22.22 25.19
N LEU A 147 -7.33 23.39 24.63
CA LEU A 147 -6.18 23.55 23.72
C LEU A 147 -4.82 23.53 24.42
N SER A 148 -4.73 24.03 25.64
CA SER A 148 -3.45 24.22 26.34
C SER A 148 -3.08 23.06 27.27
N HIS A 149 -4.07 22.40 27.87
CA HIS A 149 -3.89 21.40 28.92
C HIS A 149 -4.65 20.10 28.66
N GLU A 150 -5.33 19.96 27.51
CA GLU A 150 -6.17 18.79 27.17
C GLU A 150 -7.27 18.53 28.23
N ASP A 151 -7.80 19.60 28.84
CA ASP A 151 -8.81 19.54 29.89
C ASP A 151 -10.23 19.49 29.30
N TYR A 152 -10.74 18.28 29.07
CA TYR A 152 -12.08 18.04 28.53
C TYR A 152 -13.10 17.78 29.64
N TYR A 153 -14.35 18.17 29.42
CA TYR A 153 -15.42 17.76 30.33
C TYR A 153 -15.66 16.25 30.26
N ALA A 154 -16.17 15.69 31.36
CA ALA A 154 -16.55 14.28 31.40
C ALA A 154 -17.62 13.98 30.32
N GLY A 155 -17.28 13.09 29.39
CA GLY A 155 -18.16 12.71 28.26
C GLY A 155 -18.04 13.61 27.03
N GLU A 156 -17.18 14.61 27.06
CA GLU A 156 -16.89 15.44 25.89
C GLU A 156 -15.98 14.70 24.90
N PRO A 157 -16.39 14.53 23.62
CA PRO A 157 -15.54 13.91 22.62
C PRO A 157 -14.43 14.87 22.16
N VAL A 158 -13.20 14.35 22.06
CA VAL A 158 -12.05 15.11 21.55
C VAL A 158 -12.29 15.59 20.12
N ASN A 159 -12.31 16.90 19.91
CA ASN A 159 -12.42 17.51 18.60
C ASN A 159 -11.05 17.87 18.03
N ARG A 160 -10.61 17.16 16.99
CA ARG A 160 -9.32 17.37 16.33
C ARG A 160 -9.32 18.47 15.25
N LYS A 161 -10.48 19.11 15.01
CA LYS A 161 -10.65 20.17 13.99
C LYS A 161 -10.14 19.74 12.60
N TYR A 162 -10.44 18.51 12.18
CA TYR A 162 -10.14 18.07 10.81
C TYR A 162 -10.91 18.93 9.80
N ASN A 163 -10.24 19.28 8.70
CA ASN A 163 -10.87 19.99 7.59
C ASN A 163 -11.71 19.02 6.73
N SER A 164 -12.63 19.58 5.92
CA SER A 164 -13.33 18.83 4.86
C SER A 164 -12.29 18.07 4.01
N PRO A 165 -12.46 16.76 3.77
CA PRO A 165 -13.74 16.04 3.62
C PRO A 165 -14.24 15.22 4.83
N PHE A 166 -13.64 15.37 6.03
CA PHE A 166 -14.09 14.61 7.20
C PHE A 166 -15.41 15.16 7.77
N ASP A 167 -16.46 14.35 7.75
CA ASP A 167 -17.74 14.57 8.42
C ASP A 167 -18.00 13.49 9.49
N LYS A 168 -18.19 13.88 10.75
CA LYS A 168 -18.44 12.94 11.86
C LYS A 168 -19.67 12.05 11.65
N SER A 169 -20.65 12.52 10.86
CA SER A 169 -21.89 11.77 10.61
C SER A 169 -21.76 10.69 9.53
N SER A 170 -20.67 10.69 8.77
CA SER A 170 -20.44 9.73 7.68
C SER A 170 -20.03 8.35 8.21
N VAL A 171 -20.39 7.31 7.46
CA VAL A 171 -19.91 5.94 7.70
C VAL A 171 -18.52 5.81 7.08
N TYR A 172 -17.54 5.48 7.91
CA TYR A 172 -16.15 5.28 7.48
C TYR A 172 -15.80 3.80 7.51
N GLY A 173 -14.97 3.38 6.56
CA GLY A 173 -14.51 2.01 6.43
C GLY A 173 -14.40 1.63 4.95
N MET A 174 -13.63 0.59 4.66
CA MET A 174 -13.68 -0.01 3.32
C MET A 174 -14.95 -0.86 3.26
N GLU A 175 -15.80 -0.58 2.28
CA GLU A 175 -16.94 -1.45 2.00
C GLU A 175 -16.42 -2.86 1.70
N THR A 176 -16.76 -3.79 2.57
CA THR A 176 -16.42 -5.18 2.32
C THR A 176 -17.35 -5.72 1.24
N PRO A 177 -16.83 -6.45 0.25
CA PRO A 177 -17.63 -7.03 -0.83
C PRO A 177 -18.54 -8.19 -0.37
N HIS A 178 -18.90 -8.26 0.91
CA HIS A 178 -19.72 -9.33 1.48
C HIS A 178 -21.15 -8.83 1.64
N TYR A 179 -22.08 -9.57 1.02
CA TYR A 179 -23.51 -9.36 1.19
C TYR A 179 -24.08 -10.60 1.87
N GLU A 180 -24.79 -10.41 3.00
CA GLU A 180 -25.43 -11.50 3.76
C GLU A 180 -26.59 -12.15 2.98
N ASP A 181 -27.12 -11.45 1.98
CA ASP A 181 -28.18 -11.89 1.06
C ASP A 181 -27.79 -13.09 0.16
N GLY A 182 -26.53 -13.54 0.20
CA GLY A 182 -26.06 -14.69 -0.59
C GLY A 182 -25.96 -14.44 -2.10
N ARG A 183 -26.14 -13.20 -2.58
CA ARG A 183 -26.13 -12.85 -4.02
C ARG A 183 -24.82 -13.25 -4.71
N LYS A 184 -23.67 -13.04 -4.06
CA LYS A 184 -22.37 -13.48 -4.58
C LYS A 184 -22.21 -15.00 -4.61
N THR A 185 -22.80 -15.69 -3.65
CA THR A 185 -22.84 -17.16 -3.64
C THR A 185 -23.67 -17.67 -4.81
N ALA A 186 -24.79 -17.02 -5.13
CA ALA A 186 -25.60 -17.35 -6.31
C ALA A 186 -24.84 -17.17 -7.63
N GLU A 187 -24.05 -16.09 -7.76
CA GLU A 187 -23.16 -15.89 -8.93
C GLU A 187 -22.17 -17.06 -9.10
N THR A 188 -21.59 -17.58 -8.01
CA THR A 188 -20.67 -18.72 -8.08
C THR A 188 -21.32 -20.04 -8.47
N LEU A 189 -22.62 -20.21 -8.18
CA LEU A 189 -23.37 -21.43 -8.51
C LEU A 189 -23.83 -21.46 -9.97
N ASN A 190 -24.03 -20.29 -10.60
CA ASN A 190 -24.41 -20.13 -12.00
C ASN A 190 -23.20 -20.00 -12.95
N TRP A 191 -22.14 -20.77 -12.70
CA TRP A 191 -20.89 -20.68 -13.45
C TRP A 191 -21.03 -21.00 -14.96
N VAL A 192 -21.94 -21.90 -15.34
CA VAL A 192 -22.09 -22.35 -16.75
C VAL A 192 -22.66 -21.26 -17.66
N LEU A 193 -23.73 -20.57 -17.23
CA LEU A 193 -24.38 -19.53 -18.03
C LEU A 193 -23.49 -18.30 -18.27
N ASP A 194 -22.65 -17.98 -17.29
CA ASP A 194 -21.81 -16.79 -17.31
C ASP A 194 -20.45 -17.00 -17.99
N LEU A 195 -19.91 -18.23 -18.01
CA LEU A 195 -18.66 -18.56 -18.71
C LEU A 195 -18.88 -18.77 -20.21
N ASP A 196 -19.94 -19.48 -20.61
CA ASP A 196 -20.19 -19.78 -22.02
C ASP A 196 -20.56 -18.53 -22.82
N SER A 197 -21.22 -17.55 -22.18
CA SER A 197 -21.60 -16.29 -22.83
C SER A 197 -20.51 -15.21 -22.83
N LYS A 198 -19.63 -15.18 -21.82
CA LYS A 198 -18.62 -14.11 -21.66
C LYS A 198 -17.20 -14.52 -22.06
N ARG A 199 -16.86 -15.81 -22.10
CA ARG A 199 -15.47 -16.29 -22.33
C ARG A 199 -15.26 -17.19 -23.53
N ALA A 200 -16.29 -17.76 -24.15
CA ALA A 200 -16.09 -18.52 -25.36
C ALA A 200 -15.70 -17.54 -26.50
N PRO A 201 -14.48 -17.61 -27.06
CA PRO A 201 -14.18 -16.83 -28.24
C PRO A 201 -15.04 -17.38 -29.38
N HIS A 202 -16.01 -16.60 -29.86
CA HIS A 202 -16.82 -16.96 -31.03
C HIS A 202 -15.98 -17.14 -32.29
N LEU A 203 -14.76 -16.60 -32.29
CA LEU A 203 -13.79 -16.72 -33.38
C LEU A 203 -12.59 -17.57 -32.90
N VAL A 204 -12.40 -18.70 -33.57
CA VAL A 204 -11.28 -19.62 -33.35
C VAL A 204 -10.50 -19.72 -34.66
N SER A 205 -9.19 -19.95 -34.59
CA SER A 205 -8.39 -20.16 -35.81
C SER A 205 -8.82 -21.44 -36.51
N THR A 206 -8.94 -21.40 -37.84
CA THR A 206 -9.33 -22.56 -38.66
C THR A 206 -8.48 -23.79 -38.34
N GLN A 207 -7.15 -23.65 -38.32
CA GLN A 207 -6.22 -24.74 -37.99
C GLN A 207 -6.52 -25.43 -36.64
N SER A 208 -6.91 -24.67 -35.63
CA SER A 208 -7.23 -25.25 -34.32
C SER A 208 -8.62 -25.88 -34.27
N ASP A 209 -9.56 -25.39 -35.08
CA ASP A 209 -10.91 -25.94 -35.16
C ASP A 209 -10.90 -27.23 -35.97
N ASP A 210 -10.24 -27.23 -37.14
CA ASP A 210 -10.00 -28.42 -37.98
C ASP A 210 -9.31 -29.53 -37.19
N PHE A 211 -8.31 -29.18 -36.36
CA PHE A 211 -7.66 -30.14 -35.48
C PHE A 211 -8.62 -30.72 -34.44
N LYS A 212 -9.49 -29.89 -33.84
CA LYS A 212 -10.47 -30.38 -32.87
C LYS A 212 -11.49 -31.29 -33.54
N GLU A 213 -12.03 -30.92 -34.70
CA GLU A 213 -12.99 -31.72 -35.44
C GLU A 213 -12.42 -33.10 -35.81
N LYS A 214 -11.15 -33.14 -36.22
CA LYS A 214 -10.47 -34.36 -36.64
C LYS A 214 -10.10 -35.31 -35.51
N TYR A 215 -9.75 -34.78 -34.33
CA TYR A 215 -9.13 -35.56 -33.26
C TYR A 215 -9.94 -35.61 -31.95
N GLN A 216 -10.96 -34.77 -31.78
CA GLN A 216 -11.83 -34.82 -30.59
C GLN A 216 -13.06 -35.71 -30.85
N PRO A 217 -13.29 -36.73 -30.00
CA PRO A 217 -14.45 -37.59 -30.15
C PRO A 217 -15.73 -36.82 -29.79
N LEU A 218 -16.69 -36.82 -30.71
CA LEU A 218 -18.02 -36.25 -30.49
C LEU A 218 -18.97 -37.33 -29.97
N VAL A 219 -19.80 -36.99 -28.99
CA VAL A 219 -20.79 -37.93 -28.46
C VAL A 219 -21.78 -38.29 -29.57
N GLY A 220 -21.93 -39.59 -29.84
CA GLY A 220 -22.84 -40.11 -30.87
C GLY A 220 -22.27 -40.20 -32.29
N LYS A 221 -21.01 -39.78 -32.52
CA LYS A 221 -20.31 -39.98 -33.80
C LYS A 221 -19.05 -40.82 -33.59
N ALA A 222 -18.80 -41.76 -34.50
CA ALA A 222 -17.51 -42.47 -34.53
C ALA A 222 -16.40 -41.49 -34.97
N LEU A 223 -15.20 -41.67 -34.42
CA LEU A 223 -14.05 -40.82 -34.74
C LEU A 223 -13.39 -41.33 -36.03
N ASP A 224 -13.51 -40.54 -37.10
CA ASP A 224 -13.01 -40.89 -38.44
C ASP A 224 -11.98 -39.84 -38.96
N PRO A 225 -10.68 -39.99 -38.65
CA PRO A 225 -9.65 -39.01 -39.05
C PRO A 225 -9.39 -38.91 -40.56
N ILE A 226 -9.98 -39.80 -41.36
CA ILE A 226 -9.73 -39.94 -42.81
C ILE A 226 -10.96 -39.46 -43.61
N ALA A 227 -11.99 -38.92 -42.95
CA ALA A 227 -13.25 -38.52 -43.58
C ALA A 227 -13.07 -37.59 -44.79
N GLU A 228 -12.19 -36.58 -44.68
CA GLU A 228 -11.89 -35.63 -45.77
C GLU A 228 -11.20 -36.26 -46.98
N THR A 229 -10.46 -37.35 -46.77
CA THR A 229 -9.70 -38.03 -47.84
C THR A 229 -10.51 -39.11 -48.55
N MET A 230 -11.73 -39.40 -48.10
CA MET A 230 -12.63 -40.34 -48.76
C MET A 230 -13.39 -39.66 -49.91
N ASN A 231 -12.74 -39.56 -51.08
CA ASN A 231 -13.36 -39.07 -52.32
C ASN A 231 -14.21 -40.14 -53.00
N VAL A 232 -15.27 -40.57 -52.33
CA VAL A 232 -16.09 -41.69 -52.81
C VAL A 232 -17.58 -41.30 -52.78
N PRO A 233 -18.37 -41.61 -53.83
CA PRO A 233 -19.80 -41.30 -53.85
C PRO A 233 -20.53 -41.89 -52.62
N PRO A 234 -21.61 -41.24 -52.12
CA PRO A 234 -22.35 -41.73 -50.96
C PRO A 234 -22.95 -43.13 -51.17
N ASP A 235 -23.20 -43.53 -52.42
CA ASP A 235 -23.71 -44.85 -52.78
C ASP A 235 -22.61 -45.91 -52.97
N HIS A 236 -21.34 -45.57 -52.72
CA HIS A 236 -20.26 -46.52 -52.83
C HIS A 236 -20.29 -47.53 -51.69
N THR A 237 -20.28 -48.79 -52.06
CA THR A 237 -20.13 -49.89 -51.10
C THR A 237 -18.65 -50.21 -50.96
N PHE A 238 -18.10 -49.99 -49.77
CA PHE A 238 -16.72 -50.41 -49.46
C PHE A 238 -16.63 -51.93 -49.44
N GLY A 239 -15.63 -52.47 -50.12
CA GLY A 239 -15.40 -53.91 -50.21
C GLY A 239 -14.87 -54.30 -51.58
N LEU A 240 -14.38 -55.54 -51.69
CA LEU A 240 -14.01 -56.13 -52.97
C LEU A 240 -15.28 -56.57 -53.69
N MET A 241 -15.59 -55.93 -54.82
CA MET A 241 -16.56 -56.49 -55.77
C MET A 241 -15.93 -57.71 -56.42
N ILE A 242 -16.58 -58.87 -56.31
CA ILE A 242 -16.23 -60.05 -57.09
C ILE A 242 -16.89 -59.86 -58.45
N PRO A 243 -16.14 -59.66 -59.54
CA PRO A 243 -16.73 -59.57 -60.87
C PRO A 243 -17.44 -60.90 -61.18
N PRO A 244 -18.59 -60.88 -61.88
CA PRO A 244 -19.11 -62.12 -62.44
C PRO A 244 -18.05 -62.75 -63.36
N ASP A 245 -17.95 -64.07 -63.32
CA ASP A 245 -17.02 -64.80 -64.18
C ASP A 245 -17.29 -64.47 -65.66
N GLU A 246 -16.23 -64.52 -66.48
CA GLU A 246 -16.31 -64.23 -67.93
C GLU A 246 -17.24 -65.19 -68.69
N TYR A 247 -17.66 -66.29 -68.06
CA TYR A 247 -18.49 -67.34 -68.64
C TYR A 247 -19.67 -67.63 -67.72
N ASP A 248 -20.88 -67.61 -68.27
CA ASP A 248 -22.07 -68.05 -67.55
C ASP A 248 -22.14 -69.59 -67.56
N VAL A 249 -22.90 -70.17 -66.64
CA VAL A 249 -23.17 -71.63 -66.58
C VAL A 249 -23.78 -72.11 -67.89
N HIS A 250 -24.53 -71.23 -68.58
CA HIS A 250 -25.07 -71.48 -69.91
C HIS A 250 -23.97 -71.75 -70.95
N ASP A 251 -22.87 -71.00 -70.92
CA ASP A 251 -21.78 -71.10 -71.90
C ASP A 251 -20.93 -72.36 -71.68
N LEU A 252 -20.70 -72.71 -70.42
CA LEU A 252 -19.97 -73.93 -70.03
C LEU A 252 -20.74 -75.21 -70.37
N LEU A 253 -22.07 -75.19 -70.25
CA LEU A 253 -22.93 -76.34 -70.56
C LEU A 253 -22.98 -76.67 -72.06
N HIS A 254 -22.72 -75.69 -72.93
CA HIS A 254 -22.83 -75.85 -74.38
C HIS A 254 -21.51 -76.13 -75.12
N LEU A 255 -20.35 -76.07 -74.46
CA LEU A 255 -19.03 -76.49 -74.98
C LEU A 255 -18.73 -76.04 -76.44
N TRP A 256 -18.84 -74.74 -76.71
CA TRP A 256 -18.53 -74.16 -78.03
C TRP A 256 -17.08 -73.66 -78.14
N VAL A 257 -16.51 -73.70 -79.35
CA VAL A 257 -15.08 -73.49 -79.62
C VAL A 257 -14.70 -71.99 -79.48
N PRO A 258 -13.59 -71.64 -78.80
CA PRO A 258 -13.16 -70.26 -78.51
C PRO A 258 -12.90 -69.30 -79.69
N CYS A 259 -13.07 -69.75 -80.94
CA CYS A 259 -12.75 -68.95 -82.14
C CYS A 259 -13.96 -68.22 -82.75
N GLU A 260 -15.19 -68.46 -82.28
CA GLU A 260 -16.41 -67.80 -82.79
C GLU A 260 -16.92 -66.67 -81.88
N PHE A 261 -16.21 -66.38 -80.77
CA PHE A 261 -16.65 -65.40 -79.79
C PHE A 261 -15.63 -64.24 -79.65
N LEU A 262 -15.67 -63.29 -80.58
CA LEU A 262 -15.08 -61.99 -80.35
C LEU A 262 -16.20 -61.03 -79.94
N ARG A 263 -16.36 -60.80 -78.62
CA ARG A 263 -17.16 -59.67 -78.12
C ARG A 263 -16.27 -58.49 -77.76
N GLY A 264 -16.75 -57.30 -78.09
CA GLY A 264 -16.06 -56.05 -77.81
C GLY A 264 -14.92 -55.75 -78.79
N LYS A 265 -13.80 -55.26 -78.25
CA LYS A 265 -12.72 -54.58 -78.98
C LYS A 265 -11.96 -55.46 -79.98
N ASP A 266 -11.95 -56.76 -79.77
CA ASP A 266 -11.20 -57.68 -80.63
C ASP A 266 -11.92 -57.97 -81.96
N ARG A 267 -13.26 -57.86 -82.00
CA ARG A 267 -14.04 -57.94 -83.25
C ARG A 267 -13.72 -56.75 -84.18
N GLU A 268 -13.67 -55.54 -83.62
CA GLU A 268 -13.37 -54.31 -84.35
C GLU A 268 -11.98 -54.35 -85.01
N ARG A 269 -10.99 -54.92 -84.31
CA ARG A 269 -9.62 -55.09 -84.81
C ARG A 269 -9.52 -56.06 -85.98
N VAL A 270 -10.25 -57.17 -85.93
CA VAL A 270 -10.25 -58.17 -87.02
C VAL A 270 -10.86 -57.57 -88.29
N ILE A 271 -11.95 -56.80 -88.17
CA ILE A 271 -12.59 -56.11 -89.30
C ILE A 271 -11.63 -55.11 -89.95
N LEU A 272 -10.95 -54.28 -89.16
CA LEU A 272 -9.94 -53.33 -89.64
C LEU A 272 -8.83 -54.04 -90.44
N ILE A 273 -8.31 -55.15 -89.91
CA ILE A 273 -7.23 -55.90 -90.56
C ILE A 273 -7.70 -56.48 -91.89
N ALA A 274 -8.91 -57.05 -91.94
CA ALA A 274 -9.49 -57.60 -93.15
C ALA A 274 -9.65 -56.53 -94.26
N VAL A 275 -10.16 -55.35 -93.91
CA VAL A 275 -10.34 -54.22 -94.85
C VAL A 275 -9.01 -53.66 -95.32
N ARG A 276 -8.00 -53.55 -94.45
CA ARG A 276 -6.65 -53.13 -94.86
C ARG A 276 -6.00 -54.14 -95.79
N GLN A 277 -6.24 -55.43 -95.56
CA GLN A 277 -5.69 -56.49 -96.41
C GLN A 277 -6.33 -56.50 -97.80
N SER A 278 -7.64 -56.26 -97.93
CA SER A 278 -8.31 -56.15 -99.22
C SER A 278 -7.84 -54.92 -100.01
N LEU A 279 -7.71 -53.76 -99.35
CA LEU A 279 -7.14 -52.55 -99.92
C LEU A 279 -5.69 -52.76 -100.43
N LYS A 280 -4.85 -53.48 -99.66
CA LYS A 280 -3.48 -53.85 -100.10
C LYS A 280 -3.50 -54.77 -101.32
N LYS A 281 -4.41 -55.73 -101.36
CA LYS A 281 -4.55 -56.67 -102.48
C LYS A 281 -5.01 -55.98 -103.77
N ALA A 282 -5.82 -54.92 -103.66
CA ALA A 282 -6.25 -54.07 -104.78
C ALA A 282 -5.18 -53.07 -105.26
N ASN A 283 -3.97 -53.09 -104.67
CA ASN A 283 -2.85 -52.21 -105.01
C ASN A 283 -3.19 -50.70 -104.96
N TYR A 284 -4.09 -50.34 -104.03
CA TYR A 284 -4.51 -48.95 -103.83
C TYR A 284 -3.48 -48.22 -102.98
N GLU A 285 -2.65 -47.36 -103.59
CA GLU A 285 -1.57 -46.64 -102.88
C GLU A 285 -1.82 -45.13 -102.71
N ASN A 286 -2.80 -44.56 -103.42
CA ASN A 286 -3.05 -43.12 -103.44
C ASN A 286 -4.30 -42.75 -102.62
N PHE A 287 -4.14 -42.62 -101.30
CA PHE A 287 -5.21 -42.18 -100.39
C PHE A 287 -5.66 -40.72 -100.63
N ASP A 288 -4.84 -39.91 -101.30
CA ASP A 288 -5.19 -38.56 -101.73
C ASP A 288 -6.33 -38.54 -102.75
N VAL A 289 -6.35 -39.53 -103.66
CA VAL A 289 -7.43 -39.69 -104.65
C VAL A 289 -8.73 -40.12 -103.98
N LEU A 290 -8.65 -40.94 -102.93
CA LEU A 290 -9.82 -41.31 -102.12
C LEU A 290 -10.40 -40.08 -101.42
N LEU A 291 -9.54 -39.23 -100.83
CA LEU A 291 -9.95 -37.99 -100.19
C LEU A 291 -10.57 -37.00 -101.20
N GLU A 292 -10.00 -36.87 -102.39
CA GLU A 292 -10.54 -36.02 -103.46
C GLU A 292 -11.87 -36.53 -104.00
N ALA A 293 -12.03 -37.85 -104.17
CA ALA A 293 -13.29 -38.47 -104.54
C ALA A 293 -14.36 -38.21 -103.46
N LEU A 294 -14.02 -38.37 -102.18
CA LEU A 294 -14.92 -38.06 -101.05
C LEU A 294 -15.37 -36.60 -101.06
N ARG A 295 -14.46 -35.65 -101.35
CA ARG A 295 -14.79 -34.22 -101.48
C ARG A 295 -15.68 -33.92 -102.69
N HIS A 296 -15.55 -34.67 -103.79
CA HIS A 296 -16.41 -34.49 -104.95
C HIS A 296 -17.85 -34.95 -104.70
N PHE A 297 -18.06 -35.92 -103.81
CA PHE A 297 -19.41 -36.38 -103.40
C PHE A 297 -20.06 -35.49 -102.33
N ASP A 298 -19.27 -34.73 -101.57
CA ASP A 298 -19.73 -33.76 -100.58
C ASP A 298 -20.11 -32.43 -101.24
N LYS A 299 -21.31 -32.38 -101.83
CA LYS A 299 -21.84 -31.16 -102.47
C LYS A 299 -22.13 -30.02 -101.49
N ASN A 300 -22.30 -30.34 -100.21
CA ASN A 300 -22.68 -29.38 -99.17
C ASN A 300 -21.45 -28.84 -98.42
N GLY A 301 -20.33 -29.56 -98.45
CA GLY A 301 -19.07 -29.17 -97.81
C GLY A 301 -19.06 -29.43 -96.29
N ASP A 302 -19.94 -30.30 -95.81
CA ASP A 302 -20.22 -30.48 -94.38
C ASP A 302 -19.21 -31.41 -93.68
N GLY A 303 -18.31 -32.07 -94.42
CA GLY A 303 -17.27 -32.89 -93.78
C GLY A 303 -17.72 -34.33 -93.44
N VAL A 304 -18.99 -34.66 -93.65
CA VAL A 304 -19.64 -35.90 -93.19
C VAL A 304 -20.22 -36.71 -94.35
N MET A 305 -20.25 -38.03 -94.21
CA MET A 305 -20.72 -38.94 -95.26
C MET A 305 -21.69 -39.99 -94.73
N HIS A 306 -22.78 -40.20 -95.49
CA HIS A 306 -23.75 -41.28 -95.25
C HIS A 306 -23.27 -42.64 -95.77
N LYS A 307 -23.78 -43.72 -95.16
CA LYS A 307 -23.54 -45.11 -95.53
C LYS A 307 -23.73 -45.41 -97.02
N ASP A 308 -24.77 -44.87 -97.64
CA ASP A 308 -25.07 -45.08 -99.07
C ASP A 308 -24.06 -44.42 -100.01
N ASN A 309 -23.48 -43.28 -99.61
CA ASN A 309 -22.45 -42.59 -100.38
C ASN A 309 -21.12 -43.35 -100.30
N LEU A 310 -20.81 -43.92 -99.14
CA LEU A 310 -19.63 -44.76 -98.94
C LEU A 310 -19.66 -45.97 -99.88
N ARG A 311 -20.78 -46.70 -99.95
CA ARG A 311 -20.96 -47.83 -100.89
C ARG A 311 -20.73 -47.42 -102.35
N ARG A 312 -21.26 -46.28 -102.78
CA ARG A 312 -21.09 -45.76 -104.15
C ARG A 312 -19.64 -45.41 -104.47
N ILE A 313 -18.89 -44.88 -103.51
CA ILE A 313 -17.48 -44.51 -103.68
C ILE A 313 -16.60 -45.74 -103.84
N PHE A 314 -16.78 -46.76 -102.99
CA PHE A 314 -16.05 -48.03 -103.14
C PHE A 314 -16.40 -48.74 -104.45
N PHE A 315 -17.66 -48.68 -104.89
CA PHE A 315 -18.06 -49.18 -106.21
C PHE A 315 -17.41 -48.40 -107.36
N GLN A 316 -17.37 -47.07 -107.30
CA GLN A 316 -16.79 -46.22 -108.35
C GLN A 316 -15.25 -46.28 -108.42
N LEU A 317 -14.61 -46.65 -107.32
CA LEU A 317 -13.17 -46.89 -107.24
C LEU A 317 -12.78 -48.33 -107.66
N ASN A 318 -13.74 -49.13 -108.17
CA ASN A 318 -13.57 -50.55 -108.53
C ASN A 318 -12.97 -51.39 -107.39
N MET A 319 -13.46 -51.17 -106.17
CA MET A 319 -13.04 -51.90 -104.98
C MET A 319 -14.09 -52.92 -104.58
N ASP A 320 -13.86 -54.19 -104.87
CA ASP A 320 -14.75 -55.29 -104.47
C ASP A 320 -14.55 -55.62 -102.98
N LEU A 321 -15.35 -55.01 -102.11
CA LEU A 321 -15.47 -55.35 -100.69
C LEU A 321 -16.84 -56.01 -100.43
N ASP A 322 -16.89 -57.04 -99.58
CA ASP A 322 -18.17 -57.63 -99.16
C ASP A 322 -19.02 -56.60 -98.41
N ASP A 323 -20.30 -56.53 -98.76
CA ASP A 323 -21.26 -55.60 -98.16
C ASP A 323 -21.36 -55.77 -96.63
N GLU A 324 -21.21 -57.00 -96.12
CA GLU A 324 -21.23 -57.31 -94.68
C GLU A 324 -20.00 -56.75 -93.94
N LEU A 325 -18.83 -56.76 -94.59
CA LEU A 325 -17.60 -56.19 -94.04
C LEU A 325 -17.64 -54.66 -94.09
N LEU A 326 -18.23 -54.09 -95.14
CA LEU A 326 -18.40 -52.66 -95.29
C LEU A 326 -19.39 -52.09 -94.27
N ASP A 327 -20.47 -52.82 -93.99
CA ASP A 327 -21.43 -52.48 -92.94
C ASP A 327 -20.79 -52.58 -91.55
N SER A 328 -20.03 -53.66 -91.32
CA SER A 328 -19.30 -53.83 -90.06
C SER A 328 -18.24 -52.75 -89.87
N LEU A 329 -17.58 -52.30 -90.94
CA LEU A 329 -16.62 -51.19 -90.92
C LEU A 329 -17.32 -49.86 -90.62
N PHE A 330 -18.50 -49.63 -91.19
CA PHE A 330 -19.31 -48.45 -90.92
C PHE A 330 -19.66 -48.37 -89.44
N ASP A 331 -20.18 -49.46 -88.87
CA ASP A 331 -20.56 -49.55 -87.46
C ASP A 331 -19.36 -49.37 -86.51
N CYS A 332 -18.15 -49.73 -86.93
CA CYS A 332 -16.94 -49.48 -86.15
C CYS A 332 -16.52 -48.00 -86.15
N CYS A 333 -16.79 -47.28 -87.23
CA CYS A 333 -16.37 -45.89 -87.43
C CYS A 333 -17.43 -44.87 -86.95
N ASP A 334 -18.71 -45.23 -86.94
CA ASP A 334 -19.82 -44.44 -86.40
C ASP A 334 -19.86 -44.51 -84.86
N LEU A 335 -18.96 -43.77 -84.21
CA LEU A 335 -18.80 -43.77 -82.75
C LEU A 335 -20.00 -43.19 -82.01
N ASP A 336 -20.67 -42.21 -82.61
CA ASP A 336 -21.77 -41.44 -82.00
C ASP A 336 -23.15 -41.99 -82.40
N LYS A 337 -23.19 -42.99 -83.30
CA LYS A 337 -24.39 -43.64 -83.85
C LYS A 337 -25.36 -42.68 -84.51
N ASP A 338 -24.83 -41.64 -85.14
CA ASP A 338 -25.60 -40.62 -85.84
C ASP A 338 -25.81 -40.99 -87.33
N GLY A 339 -25.25 -42.11 -87.79
CA GLY A 339 -25.36 -42.58 -89.17
C GLY A 339 -24.51 -41.76 -90.15
N LEU A 340 -23.55 -40.98 -89.63
CA LEU A 340 -22.65 -40.12 -90.37
C LEU A 340 -21.20 -40.41 -89.99
N ILE A 341 -20.31 -40.49 -90.98
CA ILE A 341 -18.88 -40.66 -90.73
C ILE A 341 -18.13 -39.44 -91.25
N ASN A 342 -17.23 -38.89 -90.42
CA ASN A 342 -16.28 -37.87 -90.83
C ASN A 342 -15.23 -38.49 -91.77
N TYR A 343 -15.18 -38.03 -93.02
CA TYR A 343 -14.32 -38.66 -94.03
C TYR A 343 -12.82 -38.49 -93.73
N ARG A 344 -12.40 -37.48 -92.96
CA ARG A 344 -11.00 -37.34 -92.53
C ARG A 344 -10.60 -38.45 -91.57
N ASP A 345 -11.48 -38.76 -90.62
CA ASP A 345 -11.25 -39.81 -89.62
C ASP A 345 -11.28 -41.18 -90.29
N PHE A 346 -12.20 -41.40 -91.24
CA PHE A 346 -12.28 -42.63 -92.03
C PHE A 346 -11.04 -42.88 -92.88
N VAL A 347 -10.52 -41.88 -93.59
CA VAL A 347 -9.32 -42.01 -94.43
C VAL A 347 -8.08 -42.26 -93.56
N ASN A 348 -7.98 -41.60 -92.41
CA ASN A 348 -6.92 -41.87 -91.43
C ASN A 348 -7.01 -43.29 -90.84
N PHE A 349 -8.22 -43.81 -90.63
CA PHE A 349 -8.45 -45.18 -90.15
C PHE A 349 -7.96 -46.23 -91.16
N LEU A 350 -8.10 -45.95 -92.46
CA LEU A 350 -7.68 -46.85 -93.54
C LEU A 350 -6.20 -46.70 -93.95
N ASN A 351 -5.61 -45.49 -93.85
CA ASN A 351 -4.23 -45.24 -94.25
C ASN A 351 -3.24 -45.98 -93.33
N TRP A 352 -2.42 -46.86 -93.91
CA TRP A 352 -1.41 -47.65 -93.21
C TRP A 352 0.04 -47.19 -93.46
N LYS A 353 0.28 -46.19 -94.34
CA LYS A 353 1.63 -45.73 -94.71
C LYS A 353 2.05 -44.44 -93.97
N ASP A 354 1.12 -43.51 -93.68
CA ASP A 354 1.47 -42.28 -92.95
C ASP A 354 1.20 -42.36 -91.44
N LYS A 355 2.27 -42.23 -90.65
CA LYS A 355 2.22 -42.10 -89.19
C LYS A 355 1.88 -40.66 -88.77
N MET A 356 0.76 -40.12 -89.23
CA MET A 356 0.23 -38.86 -88.68
C MET A 356 -0.86 -39.18 -87.65
N GLY A 357 -0.59 -38.92 -86.37
CA GLY A 357 -1.60 -38.83 -85.31
C GLY A 357 -2.21 -40.13 -84.74
N VAL A 358 -1.61 -41.31 -84.95
CA VAL A 358 -2.21 -42.60 -84.52
C VAL A 358 -2.37 -42.72 -82.99
N LYS A 359 -1.52 -42.06 -82.19
CA LYS A 359 -1.58 -42.16 -80.72
C LYS A 359 -2.82 -41.52 -80.11
N GLU A 360 -3.25 -40.35 -80.59
CA GLU A 360 -4.38 -39.62 -80.00
C GLU A 360 -5.72 -40.32 -80.26
N PHE A 361 -5.86 -41.01 -81.39
CA PHE A 361 -7.09 -41.73 -81.73
C PHE A 361 -7.17 -43.10 -81.05
N GLU A 362 -6.05 -43.82 -80.95
CA GLU A 362 -5.93 -45.01 -80.10
C GLU A 362 -6.23 -44.65 -78.63
N GLU A 363 -5.72 -43.52 -78.14
CA GLU A 363 -6.00 -42.97 -76.80
C GLU A 363 -7.47 -42.56 -76.62
N LYS A 364 -8.13 -41.98 -77.64
CA LYS A 364 -9.58 -41.68 -77.63
C LYS A 364 -10.45 -42.94 -77.60
N ILE A 365 -10.01 -44.03 -78.22
CA ILE A 365 -10.67 -45.35 -78.11
C ILE A 365 -10.42 -45.97 -76.72
N ILE A 366 -9.24 -45.75 -76.13
CA ILE A 366 -8.89 -46.20 -74.77
C ILE A 366 -9.66 -45.41 -73.68
N THR A 367 -9.99 -44.13 -73.92
CA THR A 367 -10.66 -43.23 -72.97
C THR A 367 -12.19 -43.25 -73.00
N LYS A 368 -12.82 -44.21 -73.70
CA LYS A 368 -14.29 -44.47 -73.79
C LYS A 368 -15.05 -44.68 -72.45
N GLY A 369 -14.48 -44.31 -71.29
CA GLY A 369 -15.10 -44.46 -69.96
C GLY A 369 -15.16 -43.21 -69.07
N LYS A 370 -14.77 -42.01 -69.54
CA LYS A 370 -14.88 -40.78 -68.71
C LYS A 370 -15.54 -39.63 -69.47
N LYS A 371 -16.77 -39.29 -69.10
CA LYS A 371 -17.33 -37.95 -69.35
C LYS A 371 -16.56 -36.94 -68.49
N LEU A 372 -16.02 -35.90 -69.10
CA LEU A 372 -15.48 -34.72 -68.42
C LEU A 372 -16.34 -33.52 -68.80
N ASP A 373 -17.17 -33.08 -67.86
CA ASP A 373 -17.81 -31.77 -67.91
C ASP A 373 -16.76 -30.70 -67.58
N ALA A 374 -16.44 -29.85 -68.54
CA ALA A 374 -15.56 -28.70 -68.36
C ALA A 374 -16.39 -27.41 -68.30
N TYR A 375 -16.49 -26.81 -67.11
CA TYR A 375 -16.91 -25.43 -66.92
C TYR A 375 -15.72 -24.48 -67.08
N LEU A 376 -15.84 -23.52 -68.01
CA LEU A 376 -14.98 -22.34 -68.15
C LEU A 376 -15.45 -21.22 -67.19
N PRO A 377 -14.55 -20.53 -66.46
CA PRO A 377 -14.89 -19.26 -65.83
C PRO A 377 -14.65 -18.06 -66.77
N LYS A 378 -15.64 -17.17 -66.81
CA LYS A 378 -15.61 -15.86 -67.47
C LYS A 378 -15.22 -14.75 -66.49
N ASP A 379 -14.46 -13.79 -67.05
CA ASP A 379 -14.46 -12.34 -66.81
C ASP A 379 -14.07 -11.77 -65.43
N THR A 380 -12.84 -11.25 -65.33
CA THR A 380 -12.41 -10.24 -64.35
C THR A 380 -12.67 -8.81 -64.86
N LYS A 381 -13.43 -8.03 -64.07
CA LYS A 381 -13.54 -6.57 -64.16
C LYS A 381 -12.37 -5.89 -63.43
N LYS A 382 -11.94 -4.75 -63.97
CA LYS A 382 -10.96 -3.82 -63.39
C LYS A 382 -11.61 -2.96 -62.30
N GLU A 383 -10.92 -2.76 -61.18
CA GLU A 383 -11.01 -1.53 -60.38
C GLU A 383 -9.61 -1.16 -59.87
N ASP A 384 -9.36 0.16 -59.84
CA ASP A 384 -8.09 0.83 -59.63
C ASP A 384 -7.75 0.99 -58.14
N GLU A 385 -6.49 0.76 -57.75
CA GLU A 385 -5.92 1.26 -56.48
C GLU A 385 -4.56 1.97 -56.70
N PRO A 386 -4.24 2.98 -55.88
CA PRO A 386 -3.17 3.95 -56.15
C PRO A 386 -1.75 3.48 -55.73
N LEU A 387 -0.75 3.91 -56.51
CA LEU A 387 0.68 3.60 -56.35
C LEU A 387 1.32 4.18 -55.07
N PRO A 388 2.20 3.45 -54.36
CA PRO A 388 3.10 3.99 -53.33
C PRO A 388 4.47 4.45 -53.89
N LYS A 389 5.13 5.34 -53.14
CA LYS A 389 6.35 6.11 -53.48
C LYS A 389 7.65 5.29 -53.43
N GLN A 390 8.69 5.85 -54.06
CA GLN A 390 9.85 5.20 -54.68
C GLN A 390 11.03 4.79 -53.76
N GLU A 391 10.84 4.61 -52.45
CA GLU A 391 11.98 4.56 -51.49
C GLU A 391 12.32 3.19 -50.85
N ASP A 392 11.62 2.08 -51.17
CA ASP A 392 11.88 0.77 -50.54
C ASP A 392 12.24 -0.36 -51.54
N LEU A 393 13.43 -0.34 -52.16
CA LEU A 393 13.89 -1.39 -53.08
C LEU A 393 15.33 -1.84 -52.81
N GLU A 394 15.55 -3.16 -52.63
CA GLU A 394 16.87 -3.82 -52.65
C GLU A 394 16.91 -4.94 -53.71
N LEU A 395 18.12 -5.26 -54.21
CA LEU A 395 18.37 -6.22 -55.30
C LEU A 395 18.36 -7.67 -54.77
N LYS A 396 17.74 -8.60 -55.51
CA LYS A 396 17.61 -10.01 -55.11
C LYS A 396 18.91 -10.83 -55.20
N GLU A 397 19.93 -10.38 -55.93
CA GLU A 397 21.31 -10.94 -56.00
C GLU A 397 22.18 -10.06 -56.94
N PRO A 398 23.53 -10.11 -56.90
CA PRO A 398 24.40 -9.06 -57.45
C PRO A 398 24.44 -8.92 -58.99
N GLU A 399 23.80 -9.80 -59.78
CA GLU A 399 23.89 -9.78 -61.25
C GLU A 399 22.55 -9.66 -62.02
N ASN A 400 21.43 -9.35 -61.36
CA ASN A 400 20.15 -9.14 -62.07
C ASN A 400 19.42 -7.86 -61.61
N SER A 401 18.92 -7.07 -62.57
CA SER A 401 18.39 -5.71 -62.36
C SER A 401 16.91 -5.63 -61.94
N GLU A 402 16.34 -6.69 -61.38
CA GLU A 402 14.96 -6.69 -60.88
C GLU A 402 14.90 -6.33 -59.39
N LYS A 403 14.14 -5.29 -59.07
CA LYS A 403 13.97 -4.75 -57.72
C LYS A 403 12.62 -5.21 -57.14
N THR A 404 12.61 -5.78 -55.93
CA THR A 404 11.38 -6.11 -55.18
C THR A 404 11.34 -5.37 -53.85
N SER A 405 10.14 -5.10 -53.33
CA SER A 405 9.93 -4.39 -52.06
C SER A 405 10.27 -5.28 -50.85
N LYS A 406 10.87 -4.69 -49.81
CA LYS A 406 11.18 -5.39 -48.55
C LYS A 406 9.88 -5.84 -47.88
N PRO A 407 9.71 -7.13 -47.53
CA PRO A 407 8.64 -7.52 -46.62
C PRO A 407 8.92 -6.92 -45.24
N LEU A 408 7.88 -6.36 -44.62
CA LEU A 408 7.93 -5.84 -43.25
C LEU A 408 8.38 -6.96 -42.29
N THR A 409 9.59 -6.85 -41.76
CA THR A 409 10.08 -7.70 -40.68
C THR A 409 9.22 -7.49 -39.45
N ARG A 410 8.55 -8.55 -38.99
CA ARG A 410 7.85 -8.54 -37.70
C ARG A 410 8.89 -8.59 -36.59
N SER A 411 8.59 -7.99 -35.44
CA SER A 411 9.46 -8.06 -34.25
C SER A 411 9.78 -9.49 -33.82
N THR A 412 8.96 -10.47 -34.21
CA THR A 412 9.10 -11.90 -33.96
C THR A 412 10.07 -12.62 -34.90
N ASP A 413 10.44 -12.07 -36.06
CA ASP A 413 11.30 -12.77 -37.03
C ASP A 413 12.72 -12.98 -36.48
N ARG A 414 13.18 -12.05 -35.61
CA ARG A 414 14.45 -12.16 -34.89
C ARG A 414 14.46 -13.31 -33.87
N VAL A 415 13.29 -13.73 -33.39
CA VAL A 415 13.13 -14.86 -32.46
C VAL A 415 13.24 -16.17 -33.21
N TYR A 416 12.59 -16.32 -34.38
CA TYR A 416 12.71 -17.53 -35.19
C TYR A 416 14.12 -17.76 -35.75
N ALA A 417 14.87 -16.70 -36.07
CA ALA A 417 16.25 -16.83 -36.56
C ALA A 417 17.26 -17.28 -35.47
N ASN A 418 17.02 -16.93 -34.20
CA ASN A 418 17.97 -17.18 -33.10
C ASN A 418 17.52 -18.28 -32.12
N TYR A 419 16.27 -18.73 -32.21
CA TYR A 419 15.71 -19.79 -31.37
C TYR A 419 15.83 -21.15 -32.08
N GLN A 420 16.88 -21.91 -31.73
CA GLN A 420 17.02 -23.31 -32.12
C GLN A 420 16.48 -24.20 -31.00
N THR A 421 15.50 -25.05 -31.29
CA THR A 421 14.97 -26.01 -30.32
C THR A 421 15.98 -27.12 -30.05
N THR A 422 16.14 -27.52 -28.79
CA THR A 422 17.01 -28.65 -28.41
C THR A 422 16.61 -29.95 -29.12
N SER A 423 15.32 -30.15 -29.42
CA SER A 423 14.84 -31.30 -30.20
C SER A 423 15.44 -31.40 -31.60
N SER A 424 15.85 -30.27 -32.21
CA SER A 424 16.53 -30.26 -33.51
C SER A 424 18.00 -30.72 -33.45
N GLN A 425 18.64 -30.67 -32.27
CA GLN A 425 20.04 -31.06 -32.07
C GLN A 425 20.21 -32.48 -31.52
N TYR A 426 19.26 -32.96 -30.71
CA TYR A 426 19.40 -34.25 -29.99
C TYR A 426 18.78 -35.47 -30.69
N ASN A 427 18.05 -35.29 -31.81
CA ASN A 427 17.38 -36.38 -32.55
C ASN A 427 17.93 -36.66 -33.97
N ALA A 428 19.18 -36.31 -34.27
CA ALA A 428 19.85 -36.85 -35.45
C ALA A 428 20.44 -38.22 -35.11
N VAL A 429 19.97 -39.26 -35.82
CA VAL A 429 20.30 -40.68 -35.64
C VAL A 429 21.81 -41.01 -35.77
N VAL A 430 22.67 -40.04 -36.10
CA VAL A 430 24.14 -40.19 -36.08
C VAL A 430 24.79 -38.86 -35.66
N GLY A 431 25.60 -38.88 -34.58
CA GLY A 431 26.48 -37.76 -34.21
C GLY A 431 26.02 -36.84 -33.07
N GLY A 432 25.25 -37.34 -32.10
CA GLY A 432 24.86 -36.56 -30.91
C GLY A 432 26.08 -36.05 -30.11
N ILE A 433 26.02 -34.80 -29.66
CA ILE A 433 27.11 -34.14 -28.93
C ILE A 433 27.15 -34.68 -27.47
N PRO A 434 28.33 -35.05 -26.92
CA PRO A 434 28.41 -35.63 -25.58
C PRO A 434 27.88 -34.68 -24.50
N ALA A 435 26.88 -35.14 -23.74
CA ALA A 435 26.26 -34.38 -22.63
C ALA A 435 27.23 -34.04 -21.49
N SER A 436 28.40 -34.71 -21.42
CA SER A 436 29.46 -34.42 -20.43
C SER A 436 30.17 -33.09 -20.66
N CYS A 437 30.09 -32.52 -21.86
CA CYS A 437 30.85 -31.33 -22.25
C CYS A 437 30.03 -30.02 -22.20
N TYR A 438 28.75 -30.08 -21.82
CA TYR A 438 27.90 -28.90 -21.73
C TYR A 438 27.42 -28.65 -20.30
N PRO A 439 27.59 -27.42 -19.77
CA PRO A 439 26.99 -27.04 -18.50
C PRO A 439 25.47 -27.11 -18.63
N LEU A 440 24.83 -27.75 -17.65
CA LEU A 440 23.39 -27.84 -17.54
C LEU A 440 22.81 -26.42 -17.49
N ARG A 441 22.08 -26.02 -18.54
CA ARG A 441 21.53 -24.66 -18.65
C ARG A 441 20.23 -24.57 -17.85
N GLY A 442 20.35 -24.13 -16.61
CA GLY A 442 19.23 -23.93 -15.69
C GLY A 442 19.70 -23.34 -14.37
N VAL A 443 18.75 -22.90 -13.54
CA VAL A 443 19.04 -22.45 -12.17
C VAL A 443 18.85 -23.64 -11.23
N PRO A 444 19.91 -24.14 -10.54
CA PRO A 444 19.76 -25.24 -9.61
C PRO A 444 18.98 -24.79 -8.36
N THR A 445 18.25 -25.72 -7.75
CA THR A 445 17.49 -25.44 -6.52
C THR A 445 18.39 -25.09 -5.34
N ILE A 446 19.57 -25.73 -5.26
CA ILE A 446 20.64 -25.36 -4.32
C ILE A 446 21.68 -24.57 -5.09
N ARG A 447 21.80 -23.27 -4.78
CA ARG A 447 22.70 -22.31 -5.43
C ARG A 447 24.14 -22.42 -4.94
N SER A 448 24.71 -23.62 -5.01
CA SER A 448 26.13 -23.86 -4.70
C SER A 448 27.08 -23.26 -5.75
N ASP A 449 26.53 -22.86 -6.90
CA ASP A 449 27.21 -22.14 -7.98
C ASP A 449 27.56 -20.68 -7.61
N ILE A 450 26.93 -20.12 -6.58
CA ILE A 450 27.14 -18.75 -6.12
C ILE A 450 27.68 -18.77 -4.68
N PRO A 451 28.67 -17.92 -4.34
CA PRO A 451 29.12 -17.79 -2.96
C PRO A 451 28.01 -17.20 -2.07
N ALA A 452 27.80 -17.81 -0.89
CA ALA A 452 26.88 -17.27 0.11
C ALA A 452 27.28 -15.83 0.50
N PRO A 453 26.31 -14.89 0.63
CA PRO A 453 26.61 -13.51 0.96
C PRO A 453 27.19 -13.39 2.38
N ARG A 454 28.14 -12.47 2.56
CA ARG A 454 28.78 -12.21 3.87
C ARG A 454 27.78 -11.83 4.96
N ILE A 455 26.75 -11.07 4.57
CA ILE A 455 25.62 -10.67 5.42
C ILE A 455 24.35 -11.09 4.68
N ARG A 456 23.56 -11.98 5.29
CA ARG A 456 22.29 -12.44 4.73
C ARG A 456 21.19 -11.43 5.01
N ARG A 457 20.32 -11.22 4.02
CA ARG A 457 19.07 -10.47 4.23
C ARG A 457 18.08 -11.35 5.00
N ILE A 458 17.21 -10.72 5.78
CA ILE A 458 16.14 -11.44 6.50
C ILE A 458 15.18 -12.13 5.52
N ALA A 459 14.96 -11.54 4.35
CA ALA A 459 14.09 -12.07 3.30
C ALA A 459 14.83 -12.97 2.27
N ASP A 460 16.07 -13.40 2.53
CA ASP A 460 16.79 -14.27 1.60
C ASP A 460 16.25 -15.71 1.69
N THR A 461 15.56 -16.14 0.63
CA THR A 461 14.97 -17.48 0.50
C THR A 461 15.89 -18.47 -0.23
N THR A 462 17.08 -18.04 -0.64
CA THR A 462 18.00 -18.83 -1.46
C THR A 462 18.84 -19.77 -0.58
N ASN A 463 18.88 -21.06 -0.93
CA ASN A 463 19.79 -22.01 -0.28
C ASN A 463 21.11 -22.09 -1.05
N TYR A 464 22.22 -21.67 -0.42
CA TYR A 464 23.57 -21.66 -1.01
C TYR A 464 24.36 -22.96 -0.78
N GLY A 465 23.76 -23.96 -0.13
CA GLY A 465 24.42 -25.24 0.16
C GLY A 465 25.34 -25.24 1.40
N ASP A 466 25.29 -24.18 2.22
CA ASP A 466 26.01 -24.04 3.49
C ASP A 466 25.08 -24.19 4.72
N GLN A 467 23.84 -24.60 4.50
CA GLN A 467 22.87 -24.92 5.54
C GLN A 467 22.93 -26.41 5.90
N GLY A 468 22.65 -26.73 7.16
CA GLY A 468 22.57 -28.12 7.60
C GLY A 468 21.30 -28.82 7.17
N SER A 469 21.33 -30.16 7.22
CA SER A 469 20.15 -30.98 6.94
C SER A 469 19.05 -30.76 8.00
N SER A 470 17.81 -31.17 7.70
CA SER A 470 16.70 -31.12 8.65
C SER A 470 17.02 -31.84 9.97
N PHE A 471 17.82 -32.90 9.90
CA PHE A 471 18.31 -33.63 11.06
C PHE A 471 19.14 -32.74 12.03
N ALA A 472 19.99 -31.86 11.50
CA ALA A 472 20.85 -30.99 12.29
C ALA A 472 20.06 -29.91 13.05
N ILE A 473 18.88 -29.56 12.54
CA ILE A 473 17.96 -28.62 13.19
C ILE A 473 17.19 -29.32 14.31
N LEU A 474 16.70 -30.55 14.05
CA LEU A 474 15.95 -31.34 15.02
C LEU A 474 16.84 -31.82 16.18
N PHE A 475 18.09 -32.15 15.88
CA PHE A 475 19.06 -32.68 16.84
C PHE A 475 20.34 -31.82 16.81
N PRO A 476 20.32 -30.62 17.43
CA PRO A 476 21.45 -29.72 17.39
C PRO A 476 22.65 -30.30 18.15
N SER A 477 23.82 -30.23 17.52
CA SER A 477 25.08 -30.67 18.16
C SER A 477 25.46 -29.78 19.35
N VAL A 478 26.36 -30.27 20.21
CA VAL A 478 26.94 -29.47 21.30
C VAL A 478 27.66 -28.22 20.77
N PHE A 479 28.16 -28.26 19.54
CA PHE A 479 28.80 -27.13 18.87
C PHE A 479 27.78 -26.07 18.44
N SER A 480 26.61 -26.49 17.96
CA SER A 480 25.52 -25.61 17.57
C SER A 480 25.02 -24.77 18.74
N GLN A 481 24.97 -25.34 19.95
CA GLN A 481 24.63 -24.60 21.19
C GLN A 481 25.64 -23.50 21.53
N LYS A 482 26.89 -23.65 21.08
CA LYS A 482 27.97 -22.66 21.24
C LYS A 482 28.11 -21.73 20.03
N GLY A 483 27.14 -21.74 19.10
CA GLY A 483 27.12 -20.90 17.91
C GLY A 483 28.04 -21.36 16.77
N VAL A 484 28.53 -22.61 16.80
CA VAL A 484 29.33 -23.21 15.73
C VAL A 484 28.44 -24.11 14.88
N TYR A 485 28.31 -23.80 13.60
CA TYR A 485 27.41 -24.51 12.69
C TYR A 485 28.17 -25.46 11.76
N GLU A 486 27.46 -26.34 11.05
CA GLU A 486 28.07 -27.34 10.15
C GLU A 486 29.00 -26.74 9.09
N LYS A 487 28.66 -25.55 8.56
CA LYS A 487 29.52 -24.80 7.65
C LYS A 487 30.90 -24.48 8.23
N ASP A 488 31.00 -24.27 9.54
CA ASP A 488 32.24 -23.89 10.23
C ASP A 488 33.13 -25.11 10.49
N LEU A 489 32.51 -26.30 10.58
CA LEU A 489 33.16 -27.60 10.70
C LEU A 489 33.67 -28.11 9.34
N LEU A 490 32.87 -27.94 8.28
CA LEU A 490 33.23 -28.36 6.91
C LEU A 490 34.16 -27.38 6.19
N LYS A 491 34.43 -26.22 6.80
CA LYS A 491 35.38 -25.25 6.27
C LYS A 491 36.77 -25.87 6.24
N LYS A 492 37.38 -25.95 5.05
CA LYS A 492 38.76 -26.42 4.89
C LYS A 492 39.72 -25.49 5.65
N ARG A 493 40.52 -26.06 6.53
CA ARG A 493 41.57 -25.35 7.30
C ARG A 493 42.95 -25.89 6.92
N PRO A 494 43.98 -25.04 6.84
CA PRO A 494 45.35 -25.49 6.62
C PRO A 494 45.84 -26.30 7.82
N LYS A 495 46.81 -27.20 7.59
CA LYS A 495 47.39 -28.05 8.63
C LYS A 495 48.01 -27.28 9.81
N ALA A 496 48.36 -26.01 9.64
CA ALA A 496 48.89 -25.18 10.71
C ALA A 496 47.82 -24.58 11.64
N GLU A 497 46.55 -24.52 11.19
CA GLU A 497 45.41 -24.01 11.97
C GLU A 497 44.69 -25.11 12.74
N VAL A 498 44.76 -26.36 12.24
CA VAL A 498 44.22 -27.58 12.87
C VAL A 498 45.25 -28.14 13.84
#